data_AF-A0A935LQV3-F1
#
_entry.id   AF-A0A935LQV3-F1
#
_cell.length_a   1.000
_cell.length_b   1.000
_cell.length_c   1.000
_cell.angle_alpha   90.00
_cell.angle_beta   90.00
_cell.angle_gamma   90.00
#
_symmetry.space_group_name_H-M   'P 1'
#
loop_
_entity.id
_entity.type
_entity.pdbx_description
1 polymer ?
#
loop_
_entity_poly.entity_id
_entity_poly.type
_entity_poly.pdbx_seq_one_letter_code
_entity_poly.pdbx_strand_id
1 'polypeptide(L)' 'MELISVKFNVSYSNVQVGRLLKKLGLSKQRPVERAYQQDPVKVDQWLNTTYPAIKKEAKNEKRDIYFGDEAGFHAH' A
#
# COMPACT_ATOMS: atom_id res chain seq x y z
N MET A 1 18.95 10.51 3.31
CA MET A 1 19.93 11.54 2.95
C MET A 1 20.45 11.39 1.54
N GLU A 2 20.73 10.17 1.12
CA GLU A 2 21.24 9.83 -0.21
C GLU A 2 20.43 10.41 -1.39
N LEU A 3 19.10 10.41 -1.33
CA LEU A 3 18.27 10.94 -2.42
C LEU A 3 18.47 12.45 -2.66
N ILE A 4 18.65 13.25 -1.60
CA ILE A 4 18.81 14.71 -1.71
C ILE A 4 20.21 15.03 -2.27
N SER A 5 21.23 14.31 -1.80
CA SER A 5 22.58 14.47 -2.33
C SER A 5 22.68 14.05 -3.79
N VAL A 6 22.03 12.95 -4.20
CA VAL A 6 22.06 12.51 -5.60
C VAL A 6 21.31 13.45 -6.53
N LYS A 7 20.13 13.95 -6.13
CA LYS A 7 19.29 14.80 -7.00
C LYS A 7 19.69 16.28 -7.02
N PHE A 8 20.20 16.81 -5.92
CA PHE A 8 20.42 18.24 -5.75
C PHE A 8 21.88 18.58 -5.43
N ASN A 9 22.77 17.58 -5.30
CA ASN A 9 24.18 17.74 -4.97
C ASN A 9 24.46 18.56 -3.69
N VAL A 10 23.51 18.53 -2.75
CA VAL A 10 23.60 19.16 -1.44
C VAL A 10 23.46 18.13 -0.33
N SER A 11 24.26 18.30 0.72
CA SER A 11 24.23 17.46 1.92
C SER A 11 23.56 18.20 3.07
N TYR A 12 22.61 17.53 3.73
CA TYR A 12 21.94 18.03 4.92
C TYR A 12 22.02 17.00 6.05
N SER A 13 21.97 17.45 7.30
CA SER A 13 21.75 16.58 8.47
C SER A 13 20.25 16.34 8.71
N ASN A 14 19.89 15.26 9.42
CA ASN A 14 18.48 14.89 9.65
C ASN A 14 17.68 16.03 10.28
N VAL A 15 18.32 16.80 11.15
CA VAL A 15 17.73 17.99 11.80
C VAL A 15 17.46 19.10 10.78
N GLN A 16 18.38 19.35 9.84
CA GLN A 16 18.21 20.37 8.80
C GLN A 16 17.08 20.01 7.84
N VAL A 17 16.96 18.74 7.45
CA VAL A 17 15.86 18.26 6.61
C VAL A 17 14.52 18.41 7.33
N GLY A 18 14.44 18.06 8.62
CA GLY A 18 13.22 18.26 9.41
C GLY A 18 12.79 19.73 9.49
N ARG A 19 13.75 20.66 9.66
CA ARG A 19 13.48 22.10 9.64
C ARG A 19 13.02 22.59 8.27
N LEU A 20 13.63 22.08 7.19
CA LEU A 20 13.26 22.42 5.82
C LEU A 20 11.83 21.97 5.49
N LEU A 21 11.50 20.72 5.80
CA LEU A 21 10.15 20.19 5.62
C LEU A 21 9.10 21.03 6.37
N LYS A 22 9.39 21.38 7.64
CA LYS A 22 8.51 22.25 8.43
C LYS A 22 8.31 23.63 7.80
N LYS A 23 9.36 24.26 7.27
CA LYS A 23 9.25 25.57 6.57
C LYS A 23 8.41 25.48 5.30
N LEU A 24 8.46 24.33 4.60
CA LEU A 24 7.69 24.07 3.40
C LEU A 24 6.24 23.61 3.70
N GLY A 25 5.84 23.51 4.97
CA GLY A 25 4.53 22.98 5.36
C GLY A 25 4.38 21.48 5.13
N LEU A 26 5.48 20.76 4.91
CA LEU A 26 5.51 19.34 4.63
C LEU A 26 5.77 18.53 5.92
N SER A 27 5.04 17.44 6.09
CA SER A 27 5.28 16.46 7.15
C SER A 27 6.02 15.24 6.60
N LYS A 28 6.66 14.46 7.50
CA LYS A 28 7.19 13.15 7.13
C LYS A 28 6.03 12.25 6.71
N GLN A 29 5.81 12.10 5.41
CA GLN A 29 4.80 11.21 4.89
C GLN A 29 5.29 9.77 5.04
N ARG A 30 4.46 8.90 5.63
CA ARG A 30 4.66 7.46 5.51
C ARG A 30 4.38 7.12 4.05
N PRO A 31 5.31 6.46 3.34
CA PRO A 31 4.99 5.98 1.99
C PRO A 31 3.76 5.10 2.09
N VAL A 32 2.84 5.25 1.13
CA VAL A 32 1.70 4.35 1.02
C VAL A 32 2.28 2.94 0.95
N GLU A 33 1.90 2.08 1.90
CA GLU A 33 2.19 0.65 1.83
C GLU A 33 1.42 0.11 0.63
N ARG A 34 2.04 0.20 -0.56
CA ARG A 34 1.69 -0.70 -1.64
C ARG A 34 2.29 -2.03 -1.25
N ALA A 35 1.46 -3.07 -1.20
CA ALA A 35 1.96 -4.43 -1.17
C ALA A 35 2.79 -4.65 -2.44
N TYR A 36 4.11 -4.45 -2.36
CA TYR A 36 5.02 -4.61 -3.50
C TYR A 36 4.98 -6.04 -4.08
N GLN A 37 4.48 -6.99 -3.29
CA GLN A 37 4.26 -8.39 -3.66
C GLN A 37 2.92 -8.63 -4.38
N GLN A 38 2.05 -7.62 -4.49
CA GLN A 38 0.80 -7.73 -5.20
C GLN A 38 1.09 -7.88 -6.70
N ASP A 39 0.78 -9.05 -7.25
CA ASP A 39 0.78 -9.28 -8.68
C ASP A 39 -0.44 -8.58 -9.31
N PRO A 40 -0.25 -7.46 -10.02
CA PRO A 40 -1.36 -6.68 -10.55
C PRO A 40 -2.20 -7.46 -11.56
N VAL A 41 -1.58 -8.42 -12.27
CA VAL A 41 -2.28 -9.27 -13.26
C VAL A 41 -3.23 -10.24 -12.56
N LYS A 42 -2.78 -10.87 -11.47
CA LYS A 42 -3.63 -11.77 -10.68
C LYS A 42 -4.77 -11.02 -10.01
N VAL A 43 -4.53 -9.80 -9.53
CA VAL A 43 -5.58 -8.98 -8.93
C VAL A 43 -6.61 -8.58 -9.98
N ASP A 44 -6.18 -8.13 -11.16
CA ASP A 44 -7.10 -7.78 -12.24
C ASP A 44 -7.93 -8.99 -12.71
N GLN A 45 -7.28 -10.14 -12.91
CA GLN A 45 -7.97 -11.39 -13.26
C GLN A 45 -9.01 -11.79 -12.21
N TRP A 46 -8.66 -11.70 -10.93
CA TRP A 46 -9.58 -12.05 -9.85
C TRP A 46 -10.78 -11.11 -9.79
N LEU A 47 -10.56 -9.80 -9.90
CA LEU A 47 -11.61 -8.78 -9.86
C LEU A 47 -12.56 -8.86 -11.05
N ASN A 48 -12.02 -9.07 -12.26
CA ASN A 48 -12.79 -9.00 -13.49
C ASN A 48 -13.40 -10.35 -13.90
N THR A 49 -12.81 -11.47 -13.48
CA THR A 49 -13.23 -12.81 -13.92
C THR A 49 -13.73 -13.65 -12.77
N THR A 50 -12.88 -13.89 -11.78
CA THR A 50 -13.12 -14.90 -10.74
C THR A 50 -14.25 -14.47 -9.80
N TYR A 51 -14.20 -13.26 -9.26
CA TYR A 51 -15.20 -12.78 -8.30
C TYR A 51 -16.60 -12.64 -8.90
N PRO A 52 -16.79 -12.06 -10.11
CA PRO A 52 -18.10 -12.02 -10.75
C PRO A 52 -18.71 -13.41 -11.01
N ALA A 53 -17.87 -14.40 -11.37
CA ALA A 53 -18.32 -15.79 -11.55
C ALA A 53 -18.82 -16.39 -10.24
N ILE A 54 -18.02 -16.29 -9.16
CA ILE A 54 -18.39 -16.77 -7.81
C ILE A 54 -19.67 -16.08 -7.32
N LYS A 55 -19.79 -14.76 -7.54
CA LYS A 55 -20.98 -13.97 -7.15
C LYS A 55 -22.23 -14.43 -7.89
N LYS A 56 -22.12 -14.76 -9.17
CA LYS A 56 -23.24 -15.27 -9.98
C LYS A 56 -23.68 -16.64 -9.50
N GLU A 57 -22.73 -17.53 -9.21
CA GLU A 57 -22.99 -18.87 -8.67
C GLU A 57 -23.67 -18.78 -7.30
N ALA A 58 -23.12 -18.00 -6.37
CA ALA A 58 -23.69 -17.77 -5.05
C ALA A 58 -25.13 -17.22 -5.12
N LYS A 59 -25.39 -16.29 -6.05
CA LYS A 59 -26.75 -15.75 -6.27
C LYS A 59 -27.72 -16.82 -6.80
N ASN A 60 -27.28 -17.67 -7.72
CA ASN A 60 -28.11 -18.74 -8.28
C ASN A 60 -28.46 -19.80 -7.22
N GLU A 61 -27.52 -20.09 -6.33
CA GLU A 61 -27.65 -21.13 -5.31
C GLU A 61 -28.17 -20.60 -3.96
N LYS A 62 -28.46 -19.29 -3.87
CA LYS A 62 -28.85 -18.59 -2.64
C LYS A 62 -27.86 -18.84 -1.48
N ARG A 63 -26.56 -18.72 -1.78
CA ARG A 63 -25.46 -18.88 -0.83
C ARG A 63 -24.83 -17.53 -0.50
N ASP A 64 -24.32 -17.41 0.72
CA ASP A 64 -23.56 -16.26 1.18
C ASP A 64 -22.06 -16.43 0.93
N ILE A 65 -21.36 -15.33 0.64
CA ILE A 65 -19.91 -15.31 0.42
C ILE A 65 -19.25 -14.72 1.66
N TYR A 66 -18.34 -15.47 2.27
CA TYR A 66 -17.51 -15.02 3.39
C TYR A 66 -16.05 -14.84 2.94
N PHE A 67 -15.42 -13.77 3.42
CA PHE A 67 -13.99 -13.52 3.25
C PHE A 67 -13.33 -13.62 4.63
N GLY A 68 -12.41 -14.57 4.78
CA GLY A 68 -11.57 -14.69 5.97
C GLY A 68 -10.20 -14.07 5.71
N ASP A 69 -9.66 -13.38 6.71
CA ASP A 69 -8.29 -12.87 6.72
C ASP A 69 -7.63 -13.24 8.05
N GLU A 70 -6.32 -13.51 8.02
CA GLU A 70 -5.54 -13.86 9.22
C GLU A 70 -4.78 -12.63 9.71
N ALA A 71 -5.16 -12.12 10.88
CA ALA A 71 -4.42 -11.03 11.52
C ALA A 71 -3.23 -11.58 12.33
N GLY A 72 -2.00 -11.27 11.92
CA GLY A 72 -0.79 -11.60 12.68
C GLY A 72 -0.60 -10.68 13.89
N PHE A 73 -0.79 -11.19 15.10
CA PHE A 73 -0.49 -10.44 16.33
C PHE A 73 1.02 -10.49 16.64
N HIS A 74 1.65 -9.32 16.77
CA HIS A 74 2.99 -9.18 17.33
C HIS A 74 2.87 -8.50 18.70
N ALA A 75 3.06 -9.27 19.79
CA ALA A 75 3.23 -8.73 21.13
C ALA A 75 4.71 -8.34 21.31
N HIS A 76 4.97 -7.08 21.69
CA HIS A 76 6.30 -6.57 22.03
C HIS A 76 6.47 -6.53 23.55
#